data_AF-A0AB39YMS3-F1
#
_entry.id   AF-A0AB39YMS3-F1
#
_cell.length_a   1.000
_cell.length_b   1.000
_cell.length_c   1.000
_cell.angle_alpha   90.00
_cell.angle_beta   90.00
_cell.angle_gamma   90.00
#
_symmetry.space_group_name_H-M   'P 1'
#
loop_
_entity.id
_entity.type
_entity.pdbx_description
1 polymer ?
#
loop_
_entity_poly.entity_id
_entity_poly.type
_entity_poly.pdbx_seq_one_letter_code
_entity_poly.pdbx_strand_id
1 'polypeptide(L)'
;MSYDLTLYCPGSPTVDQVWLLVGNTRGLHADPENSDDSGVLVLRGVKRGYSFTVDGPFPVEAEDVPDEITTVLPEAATMFQILVEGTQEAEIPHCVRFARKLAKACHGVVMDEQTSEIWPQPKKKKEQPPRTEPQKEYKDVWMSWLLLQDDLPSDYLEGYLRIARELLPEAVPVRFGKYEPLQFRFDSSGEKGFIDEFYNDESNGWDIYYKNPPPVRYGSIEAQELGWGIPFTRITLVVDGHALAEDALRSALRRFFLAVATELGAVYASAEMVRGQDMQRRPFFRLPPDQWVGFPPYPLWWIWAGPRLAPEIGQFLGPEASEHSGGLFRAFSDQPLDRRELAEELGVQNLPWIPAEYSATYSDQQMAPLGVASVIPEILRNREPLDLPPGIYNPPRKP
;
A
#
# COMPACT_ATOMS: atom_id res chain seq x y z
N MET A 1 -1.77 8.21 -23.22
CA MET A 1 -1.22 7.06 -22.48
C MET A 1 0.27 7.28 -22.37
N SER A 2 0.87 7.22 -21.17
CA SER A 2 2.32 7.27 -21.00
C SER A 2 2.98 6.04 -21.63
N TYR A 3 4.28 6.15 -21.92
CA TYR A 3 5.12 5.02 -22.31
C TYR A 3 6.26 4.90 -21.30
N ASP A 4 6.43 3.71 -20.73
CA ASP A 4 7.19 3.48 -19.52
C ASP A 4 8.22 2.37 -19.75
N LEU A 5 9.49 2.67 -19.47
CA LEU A 5 10.58 1.70 -19.50
C LEU A 5 11.23 1.65 -18.12
N THR A 6 11.49 0.44 -17.63
CA THR A 6 12.23 0.24 -16.39
C THR A 6 13.58 -0.38 -16.68
N LEU A 7 14.65 0.21 -16.18
CA LEU A 7 16.02 -0.27 -16.35
C LEU A 7 16.55 -0.77 -15.02
N TYR A 8 17.13 -1.97 -15.01
CA TYR A 8 17.81 -2.56 -13.86
C TYR A 8 19.29 -2.73 -14.15
N CYS A 9 20.16 -2.44 -13.18
CA CYS A 9 21.61 -2.62 -13.32
C CYS A 9 22.29 -3.09 -12.03
N PRO A 10 23.44 -3.77 -12.13
CA PRO A 10 24.16 -4.31 -10.97
C PRO A 10 24.97 -3.27 -10.19
N GLY A 11 25.33 -2.17 -10.82
CA GLY A 11 25.97 -1.04 -10.16
C GLY A 11 24.98 0.08 -9.90
N SER A 12 25.42 1.09 -9.15
CA SER A 12 24.66 2.32 -8.88
C SER A 12 25.24 3.50 -9.66
N PRO A 13 24.98 3.61 -10.97
CA PRO A 13 25.41 4.77 -11.73
C PRO A 13 24.74 6.04 -11.17
N THR A 14 25.51 7.11 -11.01
CA THR A 14 25.00 8.35 -10.43
C THR A 14 24.20 9.16 -11.45
N VAL A 15 23.37 10.10 -10.98
CA VAL A 15 22.66 11.04 -11.86
C VAL A 15 23.63 11.81 -12.75
N ASP A 16 24.80 12.21 -12.24
CA ASP A 16 25.87 12.82 -13.05
C ASP A 16 26.30 11.97 -14.25
N GLN A 17 26.33 10.64 -14.08
CA GLN A 17 26.68 9.72 -15.17
C GLN A 17 25.54 9.63 -16.20
N VAL A 18 24.29 9.67 -15.75
CA VAL A 18 23.11 9.76 -16.63
C VAL A 18 23.16 11.07 -17.42
N TRP A 19 23.38 12.19 -16.74
CA TRP A 19 23.59 13.52 -17.32
C TRP A 19 24.67 13.52 -18.40
N LEU A 20 25.84 12.96 -18.09
CA LEU A 20 26.95 12.83 -19.02
C LEU A 20 26.56 11.96 -20.22
N LEU A 21 25.80 10.89 -20.01
CA LEU A 21 25.33 10.02 -21.08
C LEU A 21 24.30 10.71 -21.99
N VAL A 22 23.40 11.52 -21.43
CA VAL A 22 22.46 12.37 -22.17
C VAL A 22 23.24 13.35 -23.04
N GLY A 23 24.21 14.09 -22.47
CA GLY A 23 25.05 15.03 -23.21
C GLY A 23 25.90 14.37 -24.31
N ASN A 24 26.30 13.12 -24.11
CA ASN A 24 27.01 12.31 -25.10
C ASN A 24 26.08 11.60 -26.11
N THR A 25 24.78 11.85 -26.07
CA THR A 25 23.80 11.30 -27.01
C THR A 25 23.37 12.36 -28.00
N ARG A 26 23.68 12.14 -29.28
CA ARG A 26 23.44 13.12 -30.34
C ARG A 26 21.98 13.57 -30.36
N GLY A 27 21.79 14.88 -30.18
CA GLY A 27 20.50 15.55 -30.28
C GLY A 27 19.68 15.50 -28.99
N LEU A 28 20.21 14.93 -27.91
CA LEU A 28 19.63 15.03 -26.56
C LEU A 28 20.39 16.06 -25.74
N HIS A 29 19.69 16.68 -24.80
CA HIS A 29 20.18 17.65 -23.85
C HIS A 29 19.50 17.38 -22.51
N ALA A 30 20.24 17.43 -21.41
CA ALA A 30 19.63 17.43 -20.08
C ALA A 30 19.23 18.87 -19.72
N ASP A 31 18.07 19.02 -19.08
CA ASP A 31 17.57 20.31 -18.62
C ASP A 31 18.10 20.64 -17.22
N PRO A 32 19.00 21.62 -17.05
CA PRO A 32 19.56 21.95 -15.74
C PRO A 32 18.59 22.63 -14.79
N GLU A 33 17.49 23.20 -15.31
CA GLU A 33 16.51 23.90 -14.46
C GLU A 33 15.51 22.93 -13.85
N ASN A 34 15.25 21.80 -14.51
CA ASN A 34 14.21 20.83 -14.16
C ASN A 34 14.76 19.42 -13.89
N SER A 35 16.05 19.31 -13.59
CA SER A 35 16.67 18.05 -13.16
C SER A 35 17.40 18.27 -11.85
N ASP A 36 17.47 17.24 -11.03
CA ASP A 36 18.09 17.26 -9.71
C ASP A 36 18.81 15.93 -9.43
N ASP A 37 19.09 15.63 -8.16
CA ASP A 37 19.75 14.38 -7.75
C ASP A 37 18.84 13.15 -7.82
N SER A 38 17.55 13.31 -8.13
CA SER A 38 16.55 12.24 -8.22
C SER A 38 16.17 11.88 -9.66
N GLY A 39 16.47 12.75 -10.63
CA GLY A 39 16.15 12.48 -12.02
C GLY A 39 16.64 13.51 -13.02
N VAL A 40 16.52 13.18 -14.30
CA VAL A 40 16.96 13.99 -15.44
C VAL A 40 15.83 14.19 -16.43
N LEU A 41 15.45 15.46 -16.64
CA LEU A 41 14.54 15.84 -17.72
C LEU A 41 15.33 15.98 -19.03
N VAL A 42 14.96 15.19 -20.04
CA VAL A 42 15.66 15.13 -21.32
C VAL A 42 14.92 15.91 -22.39
N LEU A 43 15.61 16.88 -22.98
CA LEU A 43 15.20 17.71 -24.09
C LEU A 43 15.81 17.21 -25.40
N ARG A 44 15.10 17.41 -26.51
CA ARG A 44 15.56 16.99 -27.85
C ARG A 44 15.55 18.12 -28.87
N GLY A 45 16.58 18.10 -29.71
CA GLY A 45 16.70 18.96 -30.89
C GLY A 45 17.04 20.42 -30.59
N VAL A 46 17.13 21.23 -31.66
CA VAL A 46 17.59 22.63 -31.58
C VAL A 46 16.66 23.50 -30.74
N LYS A 47 15.35 23.23 -30.79
CA LYS A 47 14.33 23.95 -30.01
C LYS A 47 14.23 23.47 -28.57
N ARG A 48 14.98 22.44 -28.18
CA ARG A 48 14.98 21.84 -26.84
C ARG A 48 13.57 21.53 -26.34
N GLY A 49 12.77 20.86 -27.17
CA GLY A 49 11.46 20.38 -26.73
C GLY A 49 11.62 19.21 -25.77
N TYR A 50 10.68 19.04 -24.83
CA TYR A 50 10.61 17.86 -23.98
C TYR A 50 10.65 16.56 -24.82
N SER A 51 11.39 15.56 -24.33
CA SER A 51 11.52 14.24 -24.96
C SER A 51 11.03 13.15 -24.00
N PHE A 52 11.69 13.01 -22.85
CA PHE A 52 11.38 12.01 -21.83
C PHE A 52 12.05 12.39 -20.51
N THR A 53 11.67 11.71 -19.42
CA THR A 53 12.29 11.87 -18.10
C THR A 53 13.00 10.57 -17.71
N VAL A 54 14.10 10.66 -16.96
CA VAL A 54 14.82 9.52 -16.39
C VAL A 54 14.89 9.71 -14.89
N ASP A 55 14.14 8.92 -14.13
CA ASP A 55 14.10 8.96 -12.67
C ASP A 55 14.98 7.86 -12.08
N GLY A 56 15.61 8.14 -10.94
CA GLY A 56 16.61 7.30 -10.29
C GLY A 56 18.01 7.93 -10.29
N PRO A 57 19.03 7.27 -9.72
CA PRO A 57 19.07 5.85 -9.37
C PRO A 57 18.27 5.50 -8.12
N PHE A 58 17.41 4.49 -8.22
CA PHE A 58 16.73 3.91 -7.06
C PHE A 58 17.44 2.63 -6.61
N PRO A 59 17.85 2.49 -5.34
CA PRO A 59 18.36 1.24 -4.83
C PRO A 59 17.25 0.18 -4.83
N VAL A 60 17.55 -1.03 -5.30
CA VAL A 60 16.62 -2.17 -5.31
C VAL A 60 17.27 -3.40 -4.70
N GLU A 61 16.46 -4.23 -4.06
CA GLU A 61 16.83 -5.58 -3.64
C GLU A 61 16.12 -6.61 -4.53
N ALA A 62 16.50 -7.89 -4.41
CA ALA A 62 15.98 -8.95 -5.28
C ALA A 62 14.44 -9.09 -5.27
N GLU A 63 13.79 -8.66 -4.18
CA GLU A 63 12.33 -8.65 -4.02
C GLU A 63 11.62 -7.50 -4.76
N ASP A 64 12.34 -6.43 -5.13
CA ASP A 64 11.80 -5.31 -5.92
C ASP A 64 11.97 -5.55 -7.43
N VAL A 65 12.66 -6.63 -7.81
CA VAL A 65 13.03 -6.93 -9.19
C VAL A 65 12.13 -8.06 -9.73
N PRO A 66 11.41 -7.87 -10.84
CA PRO A 66 10.57 -8.91 -11.44
C PRO A 66 11.34 -10.21 -11.69
N ASP A 67 10.68 -11.36 -11.55
CA ASP A 67 11.30 -12.69 -11.67
C ASP A 67 12.00 -12.88 -13.03
N GLU A 68 11.44 -12.31 -14.10
CA GLU A 68 11.99 -12.36 -15.44
C GLU A 68 13.32 -11.60 -15.52
N ILE A 69 13.45 -10.49 -14.79
CA ILE A 69 14.67 -9.71 -14.67
C ILE A 69 15.66 -10.43 -13.77
N THR A 70 15.24 -10.92 -12.61
CA THR A 70 16.07 -11.69 -11.68
C THR A 70 16.67 -12.94 -12.33
N THR A 71 15.97 -13.52 -13.31
CA THR A 71 16.47 -14.66 -14.10
C THR A 71 17.65 -14.29 -15.01
N VAL A 72 17.67 -13.06 -15.53
CA VAL A 72 18.67 -12.59 -16.52
C VAL A 72 19.77 -11.76 -15.87
N LEU A 73 19.45 -11.03 -14.80
CA LEU A 73 20.32 -10.18 -14.01
C LEU A 73 20.06 -10.37 -12.50
N PRO A 74 20.47 -11.51 -11.91
CA PRO A 74 20.28 -11.78 -10.48
C PRO A 74 20.91 -10.74 -9.55
N GLU A 75 21.97 -10.09 -10.00
CA GLU A 75 22.74 -9.08 -9.25
C GLU A 75 22.20 -7.65 -9.39
N ALA A 76 20.97 -7.45 -9.88
CA ALA A 76 20.36 -6.12 -9.97
C ALA A 76 20.32 -5.43 -8.60
N ALA A 77 20.87 -4.21 -8.54
CA ALA A 77 20.99 -3.42 -7.31
C ALA A 77 20.50 -1.98 -7.47
N THR A 78 20.25 -1.55 -8.71
CA THR A 78 19.76 -0.20 -9.00
C THR A 78 18.74 -0.23 -10.13
N MET A 79 17.70 0.59 -9.99
CA MET A 79 16.62 0.76 -10.94
C MET A 79 16.55 2.22 -11.43
N PHE A 80 16.22 2.41 -12.69
CA PHE A 80 15.80 3.68 -13.27
C PHE A 80 14.44 3.53 -13.93
N GLN A 81 13.61 4.56 -13.82
CA GLN A 81 12.35 4.66 -14.58
C GLN A 81 12.53 5.68 -15.70
N ILE A 82 12.08 5.35 -16.90
CA ILE A 82 12.19 6.24 -18.05
C ILE A 82 10.80 6.41 -18.65
N LEU A 83 10.28 7.62 -18.54
CA LEU A 83 8.90 7.98 -18.84
C LEU A 83 8.83 8.88 -20.09
N VAL A 84 7.90 8.56 -21.00
CA VAL A 84 7.43 9.47 -22.04
C VAL A 84 5.99 9.84 -21.75
N GLU A 85 5.74 11.13 -21.53
CA GLU A 85 4.38 11.63 -21.34
C GLU A 85 3.49 11.41 -22.57
N GLY A 86 2.23 11.04 -22.34
CA GLY A 86 1.34 10.49 -23.34
C GLY A 86 0.86 11.41 -24.47
N THR A 87 1.40 12.61 -24.59
CA THR A 87 1.18 13.52 -25.73
C THR A 87 2.33 13.49 -26.74
N GLN A 88 3.40 12.71 -26.47
CA GLN A 88 4.68 12.76 -27.20
C GLN A 88 5.07 11.40 -27.78
N GLU A 89 4.14 10.69 -28.45
CA GLU A 89 4.43 9.37 -29.05
C GLU A 89 5.64 9.37 -30.00
N ALA A 90 5.92 10.51 -30.66
CA ALA A 90 7.09 10.67 -31.52
C ALA A 90 8.44 10.54 -30.78
N GLU A 91 8.45 10.68 -29.46
CA GLU A 91 9.63 10.61 -28.61
C GLU A 91 9.93 9.18 -28.13
N ILE A 92 8.95 8.26 -28.19
CA ILE A 92 9.10 6.86 -27.75
C ILE A 92 10.34 6.18 -28.36
N PRO A 93 10.61 6.25 -29.68
CA PRO A 93 11.80 5.61 -30.24
C PRO A 93 13.12 6.22 -29.75
N HIS A 94 13.11 7.50 -29.32
CA HIS A 94 14.28 8.17 -28.75
C HIS A 94 14.52 7.70 -27.32
N CYS A 95 13.46 7.63 -26.51
CA CYS A 95 13.47 7.06 -25.18
C CYS A 95 14.00 5.61 -25.19
N VAL A 96 13.43 4.72 -26.01
CA VAL A 96 13.88 3.32 -26.14
C VAL A 96 15.35 3.22 -26.53
N ARG A 97 15.83 4.05 -27.47
CA ARG A 97 17.24 4.06 -27.86
C ARG A 97 18.15 4.52 -26.72
N PHE A 98 17.73 5.52 -25.96
CA PHE A 98 18.48 6.00 -24.81
C PHE A 98 18.50 4.97 -23.69
N ALA A 99 17.35 4.38 -23.33
CA ALA A 99 17.25 3.31 -22.34
C ALA A 99 18.21 2.15 -22.63
N ARG A 100 18.25 1.67 -23.89
CA ARG A 100 19.20 0.62 -24.31
C ARG A 100 20.67 1.09 -24.21
N LYS A 101 20.95 2.36 -24.50
CA LYS A 101 22.29 2.93 -24.35
C LYS A 101 22.70 3.01 -22.88
N LEU A 102 21.80 3.42 -22.00
CA LEU A 102 22.00 3.45 -20.55
C LEU A 102 22.25 2.04 -20.02
N ALA A 103 21.39 1.08 -20.37
CA ALA A 103 21.55 -0.32 -19.96
C ALA A 103 22.89 -0.90 -20.41
N LYS A 104 23.32 -0.59 -21.65
CA LYS A 104 24.64 -0.99 -22.11
C LYS A 104 25.78 -0.35 -21.30
N ALA A 105 25.64 0.91 -20.91
CA ALA A 105 26.66 1.64 -20.15
C ALA A 105 26.81 1.12 -18.72
N CYS A 106 25.72 0.67 -18.10
CA CYS A 106 25.70 0.17 -16.72
C CYS A 106 25.64 -1.37 -16.61
N HIS A 107 25.83 -2.09 -17.72
CA HIS A 107 25.67 -3.56 -17.77
C HIS A 107 24.30 -4.06 -17.27
N GLY A 108 23.26 -3.26 -17.50
CA GLY A 108 21.89 -3.52 -17.09
C GLY A 108 21.01 -4.14 -18.17
N VAL A 109 19.74 -4.28 -17.81
CA VAL A 109 18.64 -4.75 -18.66
C VAL A 109 17.49 -3.73 -18.64
N VAL A 110 16.75 -3.62 -19.73
CA VAL A 110 15.55 -2.77 -19.86
C VAL A 110 14.34 -3.67 -20.01
N MET A 111 13.31 -3.41 -19.24
CA MET A 111 11.97 -3.96 -19.40
C MET A 111 11.06 -2.90 -20.01
N ASP A 112 10.32 -3.29 -21.02
CA ASP A 112 9.28 -2.48 -21.62
C ASP A 112 7.93 -2.78 -20.94
N GLU A 113 7.38 -1.83 -20.20
CA GLU A 113 6.18 -2.07 -19.36
C GLU A 113 4.91 -2.27 -20.19
N GLN A 114 4.90 -1.82 -21.46
CA GLN A 114 3.75 -1.98 -22.35
C GLN A 114 3.73 -3.35 -23.03
N THR A 115 4.89 -3.95 -23.27
CA THR A 115 5.03 -5.21 -24.02
C THR A 115 5.61 -6.36 -23.22
N SER A 116 6.10 -6.09 -22.01
CA SER A 116 6.89 -6.99 -21.16
C SER A 116 8.15 -7.52 -21.84
N GLU A 117 8.64 -6.86 -22.89
CA GLU A 117 9.87 -7.25 -23.58
C GLU A 117 11.11 -6.85 -22.78
N ILE A 118 12.08 -7.76 -22.67
CA ILE A 118 13.35 -7.52 -21.97
C ILE A 118 14.48 -7.36 -22.98
N TRP A 119 15.31 -6.33 -22.79
CA TRP A 119 16.51 -6.05 -23.58
C TRP A 119 17.78 -5.98 -22.71
N PRO A 120 18.91 -6.57 -23.11
CA PRO A 120 19.08 -7.44 -24.29
C PRO A 120 18.23 -8.72 -24.16
N GLN A 121 17.68 -9.18 -25.29
CA GLN A 121 16.87 -10.40 -25.25
C GLN A 121 17.72 -11.56 -24.73
N PRO A 122 17.28 -12.25 -23.67
CA PRO A 122 18.02 -13.37 -23.13
C PRO A 122 18.24 -14.40 -24.24
N LYS A 123 19.45 -14.99 -24.30
CA LYS A 123 19.71 -16.08 -25.25
C LYS A 123 18.67 -17.15 -25.01
N LYS A 124 17.83 -17.45 -26.00
CA LYS A 124 16.77 -18.47 -25.96
C LYS A 124 17.31 -19.78 -25.39
N LYS A 125 17.23 -19.94 -24.07
CA LYS A 125 17.26 -21.26 -23.43
C LYS A 125 15.96 -21.92 -23.91
N LYS A 126 16.04 -23.14 -24.42
CA LYS A 126 14.88 -23.92 -24.85
C LYS A 126 13.76 -23.69 -23.84
N GLU A 127 12.68 -23.09 -24.31
CA GLU A 127 11.45 -22.88 -23.55
C GLU A 127 11.11 -24.24 -22.93
N GLN A 128 11.36 -24.37 -21.63
CA GLN A 128 10.57 -25.31 -20.86
C GLN A 128 9.14 -24.79 -21.01
N PRO A 129 8.16 -25.67 -21.29
CA PRO A 129 6.76 -25.25 -21.30
C PRO A 129 6.53 -24.48 -20.00
N PRO A 130 5.76 -23.37 -20.03
CA PRO A 130 5.49 -22.60 -18.82
C PRO A 130 5.08 -23.61 -17.78
N ARG A 131 5.92 -23.75 -16.75
CA ARG A 131 5.53 -24.50 -15.58
C ARG A 131 4.35 -23.67 -15.11
N THR A 132 3.13 -24.17 -15.34
CA THR A 132 1.96 -23.69 -14.65
C THR A 132 2.18 -24.08 -13.20
N GLU A 133 3.11 -23.37 -12.55
CA GLU A 133 3.14 -23.35 -11.11
C GLU A 133 1.73 -22.91 -10.74
N PRO A 134 1.01 -23.70 -9.92
CA PRO A 134 -0.32 -23.31 -9.49
C PRO A 134 -0.19 -21.89 -8.99
N GLN A 135 -0.94 -20.97 -9.61
CA GLN A 135 -0.96 -19.55 -9.26
C GLN A 135 -0.95 -19.48 -7.73
N LYS A 136 0.16 -18.97 -7.17
CA LYS A 136 0.38 -18.98 -5.72
C LYS A 136 -0.87 -18.35 -5.11
N GLU A 137 -1.65 -19.13 -4.36
CA GLU A 137 -2.91 -18.62 -3.83
C GLU A 137 -2.53 -17.57 -2.78
N TYR A 138 -2.54 -16.30 -3.19
CA TYR A 138 -2.29 -15.18 -2.30
C TYR A 138 -3.40 -15.17 -1.26
N LYS A 139 -3.00 -15.30 -0.01
CA LYS A 139 -3.84 -15.48 1.16
C LYS A 139 -3.22 -14.60 2.21
N ASP A 140 -3.71 -13.37 2.33
CA ASP A 140 -3.12 -12.39 3.22
C ASP A 140 -4.16 -11.91 4.22
N VAL A 141 -3.77 -11.84 5.49
CA VAL A 141 -4.55 -11.15 6.51
C VAL A 141 -4.12 -9.70 6.54
N TRP A 142 -5.08 -8.83 6.26
CA TRP A 142 -4.90 -7.40 6.34
C TRP A 142 -5.56 -6.86 7.60
N MET A 143 -4.77 -6.20 8.43
CA MET A 143 -5.24 -5.50 9.61
C MET A 143 -5.18 -4.00 9.40
N SER A 144 -6.13 -3.30 10.01
CA SER A 144 -6.17 -1.84 10.01
C SER A 144 -6.59 -1.34 11.37
N TRP A 145 -5.91 -0.30 11.86
CA TRP A 145 -6.30 0.46 13.04
C TRP A 145 -6.57 1.90 12.61
N LEU A 146 -7.60 2.51 13.17
CA LEU A 146 -7.96 3.90 12.97
C LEU A 146 -7.83 4.61 14.31
N LEU A 147 -6.97 5.62 14.34
CA LEU A 147 -6.67 6.42 15.51
C LEU A 147 -7.22 7.82 15.25
N LEU A 148 -7.93 8.39 16.22
CA LEU A 148 -8.46 9.74 16.08
C LEU A 148 -7.35 10.76 16.23
N GLN A 149 -7.28 11.74 15.33
CA GLN A 149 -6.24 12.77 15.36
C GLN A 149 -6.24 13.59 16.66
N ASP A 150 -7.41 13.84 17.26
CA ASP A 150 -7.51 14.60 18.53
C ASP A 150 -7.01 13.81 19.74
N ASP A 151 -7.06 12.48 19.66
CA ASP A 151 -6.66 11.58 20.74
C ASP A 151 -5.29 10.91 20.44
N LEU A 152 -4.64 11.27 19.33
CA LEU A 152 -3.43 10.63 18.86
C LEU A 152 -2.28 10.93 19.84
N PRO A 153 -1.67 9.90 20.47
CA PRO A 153 -0.50 10.12 21.30
C PRO A 153 0.62 10.78 20.49
N SER A 154 1.33 11.75 21.08
CA SER A 154 2.42 12.45 20.39
C SER A 154 3.56 11.52 19.97
N ASP A 155 3.70 10.38 20.65
CA ASP A 155 4.72 9.34 20.49
C ASP A 155 4.13 8.04 19.90
N TYR A 156 3.03 8.12 19.14
CA TYR A 156 2.34 6.92 18.64
C TYR A 156 3.20 6.06 17.70
N LEU A 157 4.17 6.65 16.98
CA LEU A 157 5.10 5.92 16.12
C LEU A 157 6.11 5.12 16.95
N GLU A 158 6.67 5.74 17.98
CA GLU A 158 7.52 5.09 18.99
C GLU A 158 6.75 4.00 19.71
N GLY A 159 5.50 4.28 20.08
CA GLY A 159 4.57 3.33 20.69
C GLY A 159 4.33 2.12 19.79
N TYR A 160 4.05 2.34 18.51
CA TYR A 160 3.89 1.27 17.52
C TYR A 160 5.16 0.40 17.43
N LEU A 161 6.34 1.00 17.28
CA LEU A 161 7.61 0.28 17.16
C LEU A 161 7.96 -0.48 18.44
N ARG A 162 7.67 0.08 19.61
CA ARG A 162 7.82 -0.62 20.89
C ARG A 162 6.91 -1.86 20.96
N ILE A 163 5.62 -1.71 20.66
CA ILE A 163 4.65 -2.81 20.66
C ILE A 163 5.08 -3.91 19.66
N ALA A 164 5.56 -3.53 18.49
CA ALA A 164 6.11 -4.47 17.51
C ALA A 164 7.29 -5.25 18.09
N ARG A 165 8.32 -4.58 18.63
CA ARG A 165 9.47 -5.26 19.22
C ARG A 165 9.11 -6.21 20.37
N GLU A 166 8.09 -5.87 21.15
CA GLU A 166 7.70 -6.64 22.34
C GLU A 166 6.80 -7.84 22.00
N LEU A 167 5.87 -7.70 21.05
CA LEU A 167 4.81 -8.68 20.83
C LEU A 167 4.85 -9.38 19.47
N LEU A 168 5.41 -8.74 18.45
CA LEU A 168 5.53 -9.27 17.09
C LEU A 168 6.76 -8.67 16.40
N PRO A 169 7.98 -9.11 16.75
CA PRO A 169 9.23 -8.54 16.22
C PRO A 169 9.30 -8.52 14.69
N GLU A 170 8.62 -9.46 14.04
CA GLU A 170 8.47 -9.53 12.58
C GLU A 170 7.72 -8.34 11.98
N ALA A 171 6.99 -7.56 12.78
CA ALA A 171 6.32 -6.32 12.37
C ALA A 171 7.20 -5.07 12.47
N VAL A 172 8.42 -5.18 13.02
CA VAL A 172 9.40 -4.09 12.99
C VAL A 172 9.85 -3.89 11.55
N PRO A 173 9.85 -2.66 10.99
CA PRO A 173 10.27 -2.40 9.62
C PRO A 173 11.67 -2.95 9.34
N VAL A 174 11.87 -3.56 8.16
CA VAL A 174 13.19 -3.89 7.63
C VAL A 174 13.59 -2.81 6.62
N ARG A 175 12.69 -2.52 5.67
CA ARG A 175 12.81 -1.43 4.70
C ARG A 175 11.62 -0.50 4.80
N PHE A 176 11.84 0.80 4.62
CA PHE A 176 10.78 1.79 4.70
C PHE A 176 11.04 2.98 3.79
N GLY A 177 9.99 3.76 3.52
CA GLY A 177 10.05 4.93 2.66
C GLY A 177 8.67 5.45 2.27
N LYS A 178 8.66 6.50 1.45
CA LYS A 178 7.43 7.17 0.96
C LYS A 178 6.88 6.56 -0.33
N TYR A 179 7.71 5.84 -1.07
CA TYR A 179 7.33 5.23 -2.34
C TYR A 179 8.20 4.01 -2.62
N GLU A 180 7.76 3.19 -3.57
CA GLU A 180 8.53 2.02 -4.03
C GLU A 180 9.50 2.43 -5.14
N PRO A 181 10.75 1.91 -5.15
CA PRO A 181 11.34 1.01 -4.16
C PRO A 181 11.71 1.74 -2.87
N LEU A 182 11.43 1.12 -1.71
CA LEU A 182 11.64 1.72 -0.39
C LEU A 182 13.10 2.13 -0.15
N GLN A 183 13.30 3.40 0.23
CA GLN A 183 14.60 4.09 0.19
C GLN A 183 15.52 3.75 1.38
N PHE A 184 14.95 3.42 2.54
CA PHE A 184 15.68 3.30 3.79
C PHE A 184 15.63 1.89 4.37
N ARG A 185 16.62 1.59 5.22
CA ARG A 185 16.68 0.35 6.02
C ARG A 185 16.67 0.66 7.51
N PHE A 186 15.89 -0.11 8.27
CA PHE A 186 15.73 0.11 9.71
C PHE A 186 16.97 -0.27 10.53
N ASP A 187 17.75 -1.24 10.07
CA ASP A 187 19.02 -1.66 10.70
C ASP A 187 20.10 -0.55 10.71
N SER A 188 20.05 0.34 9.72
CA SER A 188 20.98 1.47 9.56
C SER A 188 20.41 2.79 10.08
N SER A 189 19.12 3.04 9.83
CA SER A 189 18.47 4.31 10.14
C SER A 189 17.82 4.32 11.53
N GLY A 190 17.50 3.14 12.06
CA GLY A 190 16.86 2.95 13.35
C GLY A 190 15.47 3.57 13.46
N GLU A 191 14.97 3.61 14.69
CA GLU A 191 13.69 4.24 15.05
C GLU A 191 13.62 5.70 14.62
N LYS A 192 14.69 6.45 14.87
CA LYS A 192 14.76 7.87 14.51
C LYS A 192 14.59 8.08 13.01
N GLY A 193 15.29 7.31 12.17
CA GLY A 193 15.17 7.47 10.72
C GLY A 193 13.77 7.12 10.19
N PHE A 194 13.10 6.15 10.80
CA PHE A 194 11.70 5.83 10.46
C PHE A 194 10.74 6.99 10.78
N ILE A 195 10.91 7.61 11.95
CA ILE A 195 10.08 8.74 12.38
C ILE A 195 10.39 10.00 11.58
N ASP A 196 11.68 10.30 11.37
CA ASP A 196 12.11 11.45 10.58
C ASP A 196 11.54 11.34 9.15
N GLU A 197 11.60 10.16 8.53
CA GLU A 197 11.05 9.94 7.18
C GLU A 197 9.52 10.05 7.13
N PHE A 198 8.80 9.59 8.14
CA PHE A 198 7.34 9.76 8.20
C PHE A 198 6.93 11.24 8.12
N TYR A 199 7.66 12.12 8.82
CA TYR A 199 7.43 13.56 8.81
C TYR A 199 8.14 14.31 7.67
N ASN A 200 8.89 13.60 6.82
CA ASN A 200 9.64 14.17 5.70
C ASN A 200 8.74 14.42 4.49
N ASP A 201 7.80 15.36 4.63
CA ASP A 201 6.95 15.81 3.52
C ASP A 201 6.61 17.30 3.67
N GLU A 202 7.02 18.11 2.68
CA GLU A 202 6.74 19.55 2.62
C GLU A 202 5.25 19.88 2.48
N SER A 203 4.46 18.94 1.95
CA SER A 203 3.01 19.03 1.81
C SER A 203 2.24 18.53 3.04
N ASN A 204 2.94 18.12 4.10
CA ASN A 204 2.35 17.42 5.26
C ASN A 204 1.59 16.14 4.89
N GLY A 205 1.93 15.49 3.77
CA GLY A 205 1.57 14.11 3.45
C GLY A 205 2.32 13.14 4.37
N TRP A 206 1.85 13.02 5.61
CA TRP A 206 2.51 12.20 6.61
C TRP A 206 2.13 10.73 6.46
N ASP A 207 2.76 10.05 5.51
CA ASP A 207 2.67 8.61 5.33
C ASP A 207 4.04 7.91 5.39
N ILE A 208 4.05 6.61 5.61
CA ILE A 208 5.23 5.78 5.47
C ILE A 208 4.80 4.36 5.14
N TYR A 209 5.51 3.75 4.22
CA TYR A 209 5.35 2.35 3.83
C TYR A 209 6.57 1.57 4.32
N TYR A 210 6.36 0.32 4.71
CA TYR A 210 7.46 -0.58 5.02
C TYR A 210 7.19 -2.00 4.57
N LYS A 211 8.27 -2.71 4.23
CA LYS A 211 8.27 -4.11 3.83
C LYS A 211 9.17 -4.91 4.75
N ASN A 212 8.73 -6.15 4.98
CA ASN A 212 9.38 -7.13 5.83
C ASN A 212 9.36 -8.51 5.11
N PRO A 213 10.31 -9.40 5.41
CA PRO A 213 10.20 -10.79 5.00
C PRO A 213 9.02 -11.46 5.74
N PRO A 214 8.39 -12.51 5.17
CA PRO A 214 7.32 -13.25 5.84
C PRO A 214 7.68 -13.62 7.28
N PRO A 215 6.71 -13.61 8.21
CA PRO A 215 5.28 -13.64 7.96
C PRO A 215 4.61 -12.28 7.76
N VAL A 216 5.18 -11.19 8.27
CA VAL A 216 4.66 -9.84 8.01
C VAL A 216 5.29 -9.34 6.72
N ARG A 217 4.51 -9.01 5.70
CA ARG A 217 5.05 -8.66 4.38
C ARG A 217 5.11 -7.15 4.14
N TYR A 218 4.15 -6.44 4.73
CA TYR A 218 3.95 -5.04 4.46
C TYR A 218 3.26 -4.36 5.64
N GLY A 219 3.54 -3.08 5.83
CA GLY A 219 2.65 -2.20 6.55
C GLY A 219 2.75 -0.76 6.06
N SER A 220 1.77 0.03 6.47
CA SER A 220 1.75 1.47 6.24
C SER A 220 1.23 2.20 7.47
N ILE A 221 1.71 3.42 7.67
CA ILE A 221 1.13 4.37 8.60
C ILE A 221 0.84 5.63 7.80
N GLU A 222 -0.41 6.07 7.82
CA GLU A 222 -0.91 7.18 7.01
C GLU A 222 -1.67 8.13 7.95
N ALA A 223 -1.05 9.25 8.30
CA ALA A 223 -1.75 10.39 8.88
C ALA A 223 -2.21 11.30 7.73
N GLN A 224 -3.49 11.63 7.73
CA GLN A 224 -4.04 12.54 6.74
C GLN A 224 -4.01 13.97 7.27
N GLU A 225 -3.69 14.90 6.39
CA GLU A 225 -3.63 16.32 6.71
C GLU A 225 -4.99 16.79 7.23
N LEU A 226 -4.98 17.53 8.35
CA LEU A 226 -6.17 18.12 8.98
C LEU A 226 -7.05 18.92 8.00
N GLY A 227 -6.44 19.46 6.94
CA GLY A 227 -7.09 20.23 5.87
C GLY A 227 -8.08 19.45 5.00
N TRP A 228 -7.97 18.12 4.95
CA TRP A 228 -8.89 17.26 4.17
C TRP A 228 -10.11 16.81 4.99
N GLY A 229 -10.21 17.24 6.25
CA GLY A 229 -11.35 16.95 7.11
C GLY A 229 -11.43 15.51 7.62
N ILE A 230 -10.38 14.70 7.38
CA ILE A 230 -10.29 13.32 7.87
C ILE A 230 -9.77 13.32 9.30
N PRO A 231 -10.53 12.79 10.27
CA PRO A 231 -10.11 12.81 11.66
C PRO A 231 -9.21 11.62 12.03
N PHE A 232 -8.60 10.90 11.08
CA PHE A 232 -7.95 9.62 11.36
C PHE A 232 -6.52 9.49 10.84
N THR A 233 -5.65 9.02 11.72
CA THR A 233 -4.44 8.29 11.36
C THR A 233 -4.76 6.82 11.18
N ARG A 234 -4.26 6.21 10.12
CA ARG A 234 -4.47 4.80 9.80
C ARG A 234 -3.15 4.04 9.90
N ILE A 235 -3.18 2.90 10.58
CA ILE A 235 -2.10 1.92 10.55
C ILE A 235 -2.63 0.70 9.80
N THR A 236 -1.83 0.15 8.89
CA THR A 236 -2.13 -1.07 8.13
C THR A 236 -1.00 -2.06 8.31
N LEU A 237 -1.32 -3.34 8.52
CA LEU A 237 -0.36 -4.44 8.52
C LEU A 237 -0.88 -5.60 7.68
N VAL A 238 -0.02 -6.22 6.88
CA VAL A 238 -0.34 -7.35 6.02
C VAL A 238 0.54 -8.54 6.40
N VAL A 239 -0.12 -9.65 6.70
CA VAL A 239 0.50 -10.90 7.15
C VAL A 239 0.16 -12.01 6.18
N ASP A 240 1.15 -12.83 5.86
CA ASP A 240 0.97 -14.06 5.10
C ASP A 240 0.03 -15.01 5.86
N GLY A 241 -1.17 -15.18 5.33
CA GLY A 241 -2.19 -16.05 5.91
C GLY A 241 -1.78 -17.51 5.95
N HIS A 242 -0.86 -17.96 5.09
CA HIS A 242 -0.31 -19.32 5.17
C HIS A 242 0.52 -19.53 6.44
N ALA A 243 1.19 -18.49 6.94
CA ALA A 243 1.96 -18.56 8.18
C ALA A 243 1.07 -18.67 9.43
N LEU A 244 -0.21 -18.26 9.34
CA LEU A 244 -1.16 -18.27 10.45
C LEU A 244 -1.80 -19.63 10.74
N ALA A 245 -1.39 -20.67 10.01
CA ALA A 245 -1.67 -22.06 10.38
C ALA A 245 -1.07 -22.42 11.75
N GLU A 246 0.00 -21.72 12.17
CA GLU A 246 0.63 -21.90 13.47
C GLU A 246 -0.09 -21.11 14.58
N ASP A 247 -0.54 -21.83 15.61
CA ASP A 247 -1.26 -21.24 16.75
C ASP A 247 -0.45 -20.19 17.51
N ALA A 248 0.88 -20.37 17.59
CA ALA A 248 1.76 -19.45 18.30
C ALA A 248 1.82 -18.07 17.61
N LEU A 249 2.01 -18.04 16.29
CA LEU A 249 2.01 -16.80 15.52
C LEU A 249 0.64 -16.13 15.56
N ARG A 250 -0.45 -16.91 15.41
CA ARG A 250 -1.82 -16.38 15.49
C ARG A 250 -2.11 -15.74 16.85
N SER A 251 -1.62 -16.34 17.92
CA SER A 251 -1.74 -15.80 19.29
C SER A 251 -0.87 -14.55 19.51
N ALA A 252 0.35 -14.52 18.98
CA ALA A 252 1.21 -13.33 19.00
C ALA A 252 0.56 -12.18 18.21
N LEU A 253 0.02 -12.46 17.03
CA LEU A 253 -0.67 -11.50 16.18
C LEU A 253 -1.89 -10.91 16.87
N ARG A 254 -2.71 -11.74 17.56
CA ARG A 254 -3.87 -11.25 18.32
C ARG A 254 -3.45 -10.33 19.46
N ARG A 255 -2.39 -10.67 20.20
CA ARG A 255 -1.86 -9.82 21.28
C ARG A 255 -1.33 -8.49 20.74
N PHE A 256 -0.57 -8.54 19.65
CA PHE A 256 -0.11 -7.35 18.94
C PHE A 256 -1.30 -6.49 18.48
N PHE A 257 -2.31 -7.09 17.85
CA PHE A 257 -3.50 -6.38 17.38
C PHE A 257 -4.26 -5.66 18.49
N LEU A 258 -4.46 -6.33 19.63
CA LEU A 258 -5.09 -5.74 20.79
C LEU A 258 -4.22 -4.65 21.41
N ALA A 259 -2.92 -4.86 21.55
CA ALA A 259 -2.00 -3.89 22.13
C ALA A 259 -1.93 -2.60 21.29
N VAL A 260 -1.79 -2.70 19.96
CA VAL A 260 -1.86 -1.52 19.08
C VAL A 260 -3.20 -0.81 19.24
N ALA A 261 -4.30 -1.56 19.30
CA ALA A 261 -5.63 -0.98 19.45
C ALA A 261 -5.84 -0.26 20.80
N THR A 262 -5.35 -0.84 21.90
CA THR A 262 -5.55 -0.30 23.24
C THR A 262 -4.54 0.77 23.62
N GLU A 263 -3.25 0.53 23.34
CA GLU A 263 -2.17 1.41 23.79
C GLU A 263 -2.05 2.67 22.94
N LEU A 264 -2.38 2.58 21.63
CA LEU A 264 -2.39 3.75 20.75
C LEU A 264 -3.77 4.42 20.65
N GLY A 265 -4.78 3.92 21.37
CA GLY A 265 -6.11 4.54 21.44
C GLY A 265 -6.92 4.43 20.14
N ALA A 266 -6.89 3.29 19.45
CA ALA A 266 -7.66 3.11 18.22
C ALA A 266 -9.18 3.18 18.51
N VAL A 267 -9.89 4.00 17.73
CA VAL A 267 -11.36 4.09 17.77
C VAL A 267 -12.02 2.86 17.12
N TYR A 268 -11.38 2.31 16.10
CA TYR A 268 -11.81 1.12 15.39
C TYR A 268 -10.59 0.37 14.88
N ALA A 269 -10.64 -0.97 14.92
CA ALA A 269 -9.68 -1.79 14.20
C ALA A 269 -10.34 -3.04 13.64
N SER A 270 -9.76 -3.59 12.59
CA SER A 270 -10.29 -4.78 11.92
C SER A 270 -9.19 -5.65 11.34
N ALA A 271 -9.43 -6.96 11.27
CA ALA A 271 -8.62 -7.91 10.51
C ALA A 271 -9.50 -8.65 9.50
N GLU A 272 -9.04 -8.78 8.26
CA GLU A 272 -9.75 -9.47 7.19
C GLU A 272 -8.79 -10.37 6.42
N MET A 273 -9.23 -11.60 6.14
CA MET A 273 -8.53 -12.49 5.24
C MET A 273 -8.92 -12.19 3.79
N VAL A 274 -7.94 -11.90 2.95
CA VAL A 274 -8.14 -11.54 1.54
C VAL A 274 -7.43 -12.57 0.66
N ARG A 275 -8.16 -13.07 -0.36
CA ARG A 275 -7.58 -13.93 -1.40
C ARG A 275 -7.14 -13.09 -2.60
N GLY A 276 -6.16 -13.57 -3.38
CA GLY A 276 -5.57 -12.81 -4.50
C GLY A 276 -6.57 -12.17 -5.48
N GLN A 277 -7.70 -12.82 -5.78
CA GLN A 277 -8.75 -12.23 -6.64
C GLN A 277 -9.52 -11.08 -5.97
N ASP A 278 -9.52 -11.03 -4.64
CA ASP A 278 -10.21 -10.04 -3.82
C ASP A 278 -9.32 -8.87 -3.40
N MET A 279 -7.99 -8.92 -3.62
CA MET A 279 -7.10 -7.77 -3.34
C MET A 279 -7.51 -6.53 -4.16
N GLN A 280 -7.92 -6.74 -5.41
CA GLN A 280 -8.49 -5.69 -6.28
C GLN A 280 -9.96 -5.35 -5.95
N ARG A 281 -10.55 -5.96 -4.91
CA ARG A 281 -11.96 -5.80 -4.50
C ARG A 281 -12.12 -5.42 -3.02
N ARG A 282 -11.05 -4.95 -2.40
CA ARG A 282 -11.07 -4.46 -1.03
C ARG A 282 -11.77 -3.11 -0.96
N PRO A 283 -12.91 -3.01 -0.25
CA PRO A 283 -13.63 -1.76 -0.18
C PRO A 283 -12.75 -0.65 0.40
N PHE A 284 -12.63 0.46 -0.33
CA PHE A 284 -12.08 1.68 0.26
C PHE A 284 -13.11 2.27 1.21
N PHE A 285 -12.74 2.50 2.46
CA PHE A 285 -13.60 3.15 3.46
C PHE A 285 -13.78 4.65 3.24
N ARG A 286 -13.33 5.15 2.08
CA ARG A 286 -13.27 6.57 1.75
C ARG A 286 -13.81 6.76 0.34
N LEU A 287 -14.69 7.75 0.20
CA LEU A 287 -15.05 8.35 -1.07
C LEU A 287 -14.51 9.78 -1.05
N PRO A 288 -13.91 10.28 -2.14
CA PRO A 288 -13.60 11.69 -2.26
C PRO A 288 -14.89 12.54 -2.22
N PRO A 289 -14.96 13.63 -1.43
CA PRO A 289 -13.96 14.06 -0.45
C PRO A 289 -13.88 13.10 0.75
N ASP A 290 -12.66 12.67 1.09
CA ASP A 290 -12.38 11.51 1.94
C ASP A 290 -13.16 11.53 3.27
N GLN A 291 -14.15 10.65 3.37
CA GLN A 291 -15.03 10.54 4.53
C GLN A 291 -15.23 9.08 4.92
N TRP A 292 -15.58 8.83 6.20
CA TRP A 292 -16.03 7.50 6.60
C TRP A 292 -17.31 7.13 5.86
N VAL A 293 -17.26 6.09 5.03
CA VAL A 293 -18.40 5.69 4.20
C VAL A 293 -19.31 4.65 4.86
N GLY A 294 -18.93 4.10 6.01
CA GLY A 294 -19.65 3.05 6.70
C GLY A 294 -18.83 1.78 6.89
N PHE A 295 -19.36 0.87 7.71
CA PHE A 295 -18.73 -0.43 7.98
C PHE A 295 -18.90 -1.40 6.80
N PRO A 296 -18.07 -2.46 6.68
CA PRO A 296 -18.30 -3.52 5.71
C PRO A 296 -19.67 -4.19 5.94
N PRO A 297 -20.45 -4.46 4.87
CA PRO A 297 -21.75 -5.15 4.99
C PRO A 297 -21.61 -6.66 5.25
N TYR A 298 -20.40 -7.14 5.48
CA TYR A 298 -20.05 -8.55 5.70
C TYR A 298 -19.12 -8.68 6.91
N PRO A 299 -19.13 -9.84 7.61
CA PRO A 299 -18.31 -10.05 8.79
C PRO A 299 -16.82 -10.03 8.45
N LEU A 300 -16.01 -9.54 9.38
CA LEU A 300 -14.55 -9.55 9.31
C LEU A 300 -14.02 -10.60 10.29
N TRP A 301 -12.75 -11.01 10.15
CA TRP A 301 -12.17 -12.01 11.04
C TRP A 301 -12.13 -11.48 12.48
N TRP A 302 -11.51 -10.31 12.67
CA TRP A 302 -11.49 -9.60 13.94
C TRP A 302 -12.05 -8.20 13.81
N ILE A 303 -12.77 -7.77 14.84
CA ILE A 303 -13.25 -6.40 14.99
C ILE A 303 -12.93 -5.89 16.39
N TRP A 304 -12.44 -4.66 16.45
CA TRP A 304 -12.26 -3.87 17.65
C TRP A 304 -13.12 -2.61 17.56
N ALA A 305 -13.96 -2.40 18.57
CA ALA A 305 -14.62 -1.13 18.82
C ALA A 305 -13.97 -0.48 20.04
N GLY A 306 -13.26 0.64 19.82
CA GLY A 306 -12.63 1.38 20.91
C GLY A 306 -13.66 1.95 21.89
N PRO A 307 -13.22 2.43 23.08
CA PRO A 307 -14.13 2.86 24.14
C PRO A 307 -15.19 3.89 23.73
N ARG A 308 -14.86 4.78 22.77
CA ARG A 308 -15.77 5.81 22.25
C ARG A 308 -16.78 5.28 21.22
N LEU A 309 -16.48 4.16 20.57
CA LEU A 309 -17.30 3.57 19.52
C LEU A 309 -18.13 2.37 20.02
N ALA A 310 -17.63 1.68 21.05
CA ALA A 310 -18.29 0.54 21.68
C ALA A 310 -19.74 0.82 22.15
N PRO A 311 -20.10 2.01 22.69
CA PRO A 311 -21.49 2.30 23.06
C PRO A 311 -22.47 2.28 21.88
N GLU A 312 -22.00 2.53 20.66
CA GLU A 312 -22.85 2.63 19.47
C GLU A 312 -22.93 1.31 18.71
N ILE A 313 -21.79 0.64 18.50
CA ILE A 313 -21.74 -0.59 17.68
C ILE A 313 -21.52 -1.87 18.49
N GLY A 314 -21.20 -1.77 19.78
CA GLY A 314 -20.80 -2.91 20.60
C GLY A 314 -21.87 -3.99 20.71
N GLN A 315 -23.15 -3.59 20.72
CA GLN A 315 -24.28 -4.52 20.70
C GLN A 315 -24.30 -5.43 19.47
N PHE A 316 -23.74 -4.98 18.34
CA PHE A 316 -23.69 -5.75 17.08
C PHE A 316 -22.53 -6.76 17.06
N LEU A 317 -21.54 -6.62 17.95
CA LEU A 317 -20.44 -7.59 18.07
C LEU A 317 -20.87 -8.91 18.74
N GLY A 318 -22.07 -8.95 19.32
CA GLY A 318 -22.65 -10.14 19.91
C GLY A 318 -22.06 -10.52 21.27
N PRO A 319 -22.62 -11.57 21.90
CA PRO A 319 -22.34 -11.90 23.30
C PRO A 319 -20.94 -12.46 23.57
N GLU A 320 -20.23 -12.97 22.55
CA GLU A 320 -18.85 -13.46 22.71
C GLU A 320 -17.81 -12.38 22.35
N ALA A 321 -18.23 -11.12 22.24
CA ALA A 321 -17.30 -9.99 22.32
C ALA A 321 -16.70 -9.92 23.73
N SER A 322 -15.41 -9.63 23.80
CA SER A 322 -14.62 -9.54 25.03
C SER A 322 -14.17 -8.10 25.27
N GLU A 323 -14.24 -7.64 26.52
CA GLU A 323 -13.77 -6.32 26.91
C GLU A 323 -12.25 -6.29 27.11
N HIS A 324 -11.61 -5.24 26.61
CA HIS A 324 -10.20 -4.93 26.89
C HIS A 324 -10.07 -3.41 27.04
N SER A 325 -9.53 -2.91 28.15
CA SER A 325 -9.22 -1.48 28.35
C SER A 325 -10.35 -0.50 27.94
N GLY A 326 -11.61 -0.87 28.18
CA GLY A 326 -12.82 -0.12 27.86
C GLY A 326 -13.37 -0.31 26.45
N GLY A 327 -12.64 -0.99 25.55
CA GLY A 327 -13.09 -1.35 24.21
C GLY A 327 -13.65 -2.77 24.13
N LEU A 328 -14.28 -3.11 23.01
CA LEU A 328 -14.84 -4.44 22.74
C LEU A 328 -14.14 -5.08 21.55
N PHE A 329 -13.63 -6.29 21.76
CA PHE A 329 -13.01 -7.12 20.74
C PHE A 329 -13.87 -8.33 20.42
N ARG A 330 -14.10 -8.59 19.14
CA ARG A 330 -14.76 -9.80 18.63
C ARG A 330 -13.85 -10.51 17.64
N ALA A 331 -13.60 -11.79 17.89
CA ALA A 331 -13.14 -12.71 16.87
C ALA A 331 -14.33 -13.54 16.39
N PHE A 332 -14.62 -13.54 15.09
CA PHE A 332 -15.73 -14.30 14.53
C PHE A 332 -15.37 -15.77 14.27
N SER A 333 -14.09 -16.10 14.21
CA SER A 333 -13.55 -17.45 14.06
C SER A 333 -12.14 -17.52 14.68
N ASP A 334 -11.72 -18.72 15.09
CA ASP A 334 -10.35 -18.95 15.59
C ASP A 334 -9.30 -18.91 14.48
N GLN A 335 -9.65 -19.43 13.30
CA GLN A 335 -8.80 -19.43 12.10
C GLN A 335 -9.10 -18.21 11.22
N PRO A 336 -8.11 -17.67 10.48
CA PRO A 336 -8.36 -16.60 9.53
C PRO A 336 -9.20 -17.14 8.37
N LEU A 337 -10.46 -16.70 8.32
CA LEU A 337 -11.41 -17.06 7.28
C LEU A 337 -11.76 -15.82 6.45
N ASP A 338 -11.95 -16.03 5.14
CA ASP A 338 -12.42 -14.95 4.28
C ASP A 338 -13.91 -14.65 4.51
N ARG A 339 -14.39 -13.54 3.95
CA ARG A 339 -15.77 -13.07 4.13
C ARG A 339 -16.85 -14.10 3.73
N ARG A 340 -16.58 -15.00 2.78
CA ARG A 340 -17.54 -16.04 2.37
C ARG A 340 -17.55 -17.18 3.37
N GLU A 341 -16.36 -17.66 3.74
CA GLU A 341 -16.20 -18.72 4.76
C GLU A 341 -16.79 -18.29 6.11
N LEU A 342 -16.54 -17.03 6.52
CA LEU A 342 -17.15 -16.45 7.73
C LEU A 342 -18.67 -16.37 7.65
N ALA A 343 -19.23 -15.96 6.50
CA ALA A 343 -20.67 -15.88 6.32
C ALA A 343 -21.33 -17.28 6.41
N GLU A 344 -20.67 -18.31 5.89
CA GLU A 344 -21.10 -19.70 6.01
C GLU A 344 -21.02 -20.20 7.46
N GLU A 345 -19.93 -19.92 8.18
CA GLU A 345 -19.74 -20.34 9.57
C GLU A 345 -20.74 -19.67 10.52
N LEU A 346 -20.98 -18.37 10.37
CA LEU A 346 -21.91 -17.63 11.21
C LEU A 346 -23.38 -17.97 10.91
N GLY A 347 -23.68 -18.32 9.67
CA GLY A 347 -25.04 -18.62 9.21
C GLY A 347 -25.92 -17.37 9.05
N VAL A 348 -26.99 -17.51 8.27
CA VAL A 348 -27.87 -16.40 7.84
C VAL A 348 -28.49 -15.64 9.01
N GLN A 349 -28.77 -16.31 10.13
CA GLN A 349 -29.36 -15.72 11.34
C GLN A 349 -28.46 -14.73 12.07
N ASN A 350 -27.14 -14.80 11.84
CA ASN A 350 -26.14 -13.91 12.44
C ASN A 350 -25.63 -12.87 11.43
N LEU A 351 -26.32 -12.73 10.29
CA LEU A 351 -25.99 -11.80 9.22
C LEU A 351 -27.17 -10.84 8.93
N PRO A 352 -26.88 -9.57 8.58
CA PRO A 352 -25.55 -8.95 8.60
C PRO A 352 -25.05 -8.78 10.04
N TRP A 353 -23.72 -8.79 10.23
CA TRP A 353 -23.13 -8.60 11.56
C TRP A 353 -23.42 -7.21 12.15
N ILE A 354 -23.69 -6.23 11.29
CA ILE A 354 -24.10 -4.87 11.64
C ILE A 354 -25.29 -4.46 10.76
N PRO A 355 -26.25 -3.65 11.27
CA PRO A 355 -27.40 -3.24 10.46
C PRO A 355 -27.00 -2.50 9.18
N ALA A 356 -27.77 -2.69 8.12
CA ALA A 356 -27.43 -2.19 6.78
C ALA A 356 -27.32 -0.65 6.72
N GLU A 357 -28.00 0.06 7.61
CA GLU A 357 -27.91 1.51 7.76
C GLU A 357 -26.54 2.01 8.22
N TYR A 358 -25.75 1.17 8.91
CA TYR A 358 -24.38 1.45 9.33
C TYR A 358 -23.34 1.03 8.27
N SER A 359 -23.76 0.27 7.26
CA SER A 359 -22.85 -0.26 6.24
C SER A 359 -22.80 0.61 5.00
N ALA A 360 -21.61 0.69 4.42
CA ALA A 360 -21.43 1.22 3.07
C ALA A 360 -22.00 0.23 2.04
N THR A 361 -22.45 0.73 0.90
CA THR A 361 -22.90 -0.12 -0.22
C THR A 361 -21.81 -0.21 -1.28
N TYR A 362 -21.62 -1.41 -1.84
CA TYR A 362 -20.62 -1.68 -2.88
C TYR A 362 -21.30 -2.40 -4.06
N SER A 363 -20.73 -2.27 -5.26
CA SER A 363 -21.07 -3.18 -6.36
C SER A 363 -20.06 -4.32 -6.41
N ASP A 364 -20.46 -5.47 -6.97
CA ASP A 364 -19.58 -6.62 -7.16
C ASP A 364 -18.35 -6.35 -8.05
N GLN A 365 -18.31 -5.19 -8.74
CA GLN A 365 -17.30 -4.83 -9.73
C GLN A 365 -16.48 -3.58 -9.36
N GLN A 366 -16.85 -2.82 -8.32
CA GLN A 366 -16.16 -1.57 -7.98
C GLN A 366 -15.61 -1.57 -6.55
N MET A 367 -14.40 -1.04 -6.43
CA MET A 367 -13.70 -0.77 -5.17
C MET A 367 -14.29 0.40 -4.39
N ALA A 368 -14.90 1.34 -5.12
CA ALA A 368 -15.51 2.52 -4.55
C ALA A 368 -16.90 2.18 -4.00
N PRO A 369 -17.25 2.71 -2.82
CA PRO A 369 -18.62 2.62 -2.32
C PRO A 369 -19.58 3.25 -3.33
N LEU A 370 -20.68 2.56 -3.63
CA LEU A 370 -21.80 3.12 -4.38
C LEU A 370 -22.61 4.13 -3.54
N GLY A 371 -22.53 4.03 -2.22
CA GLY A 371 -23.26 4.87 -1.30
C GLY A 371 -22.75 4.75 0.12
N VAL A 372 -22.82 5.87 0.83
CA VAL A 372 -22.44 6.01 2.23
C VAL A 372 -23.54 5.45 3.14
N ALA A 373 -23.15 4.88 4.28
CA ALA A 373 -24.05 4.47 5.36
C ALA A 373 -25.00 5.61 5.74
N SER A 374 -26.29 5.30 5.93
CA SER A 374 -27.26 6.29 6.39
C SER A 374 -27.10 6.68 7.86
N VAL A 375 -26.39 5.84 8.63
CA VAL A 375 -26.01 6.10 10.02
C VAL A 375 -24.50 6.00 10.13
N ILE A 376 -23.86 7.15 10.35
CA ILE A 376 -22.43 7.24 10.67
C ILE A 376 -22.32 7.61 12.15
N PRO A 377 -21.63 6.81 12.98
CA PRO A 377 -21.27 7.17 14.34
C PRO A 377 -20.69 8.57 14.42
N GLU A 378 -21.12 9.38 15.38
CA GLU A 378 -20.70 10.79 15.47
C GLU A 378 -19.18 10.92 15.48
N ILE A 379 -18.52 10.01 16.21
CA ILE A 379 -17.06 9.97 16.31
C ILE A 379 -16.35 9.64 14.99
N LEU A 380 -17.07 9.04 14.04
CA LEU A 380 -16.56 8.70 12.72
C LEU A 380 -16.95 9.71 11.63
N ARG A 381 -17.75 10.74 11.96
CA ARG A 381 -18.12 11.77 10.99
C ARG A 381 -16.96 12.72 10.75
N ASN A 382 -16.87 13.24 9.53
CA ASN A 382 -15.95 14.32 9.21
C ASN A 382 -16.30 15.58 10.04
N ARG A 383 -15.28 16.38 10.36
CA ARG A 383 -15.42 17.54 11.26
C ARG A 383 -16.19 18.72 10.65
N GLU A 384 -16.29 18.77 9.32
CA GLU A 384 -17.17 19.69 8.61
C GLU A 384 -18.09 18.90 7.67
N PRO A 385 -19.37 19.29 7.52
CA PRO A 385 -20.24 18.70 6.52
C PRO A 385 -19.71 19.05 5.12
N LEU A 386 -19.19 18.05 4.42
CA LEU A 386 -18.85 18.19 3.01
C LEU A 386 -20.15 18.19 2.20
N ASP A 387 -20.33 19.19 1.35
CA ASP A 387 -21.35 19.17 0.30
C ASP A 387 -21.01 17.99 -0.63
N LEU A 388 -21.68 16.85 -0.41
CA LEU A 388 -21.52 15.70 -1.29
C LEU A 388 -22.02 16.05 -2.69
N PRO A 389 -21.34 15.58 -3.75
CA PRO A 389 -21.88 15.69 -5.10
C PRO A 389 -23.31 15.13 -5.14
N PRO A 390 -24.28 15.83 -5.75
CA PRO A 390 -25.65 15.33 -5.86
C PRO A 390 -25.65 13.98 -6.58
N GLY A 391 -26.03 12.91 -5.88
CA GLY A 391 -26.10 11.54 -6.43
C GLY A 391 -25.49 10.45 -5.55
N ILE A 392 -24.71 10.79 -4.52
CA ILE A 392 -24.11 9.82 -3.58
C ILE A 392 -24.95 9.71 -2.30
N TYR A 393 -26.22 9.35 -2.44
CA TYR A 393 -27.06 8.99 -1.30
C TYR A 393 -27.68 7.62 -1.57
N ASN A 394 -27.67 6.75 -0.55
CA ASN A 394 -28.40 5.49 -0.63
C ASN A 394 -29.84 5.78 -1.09
N PRO A 395 -30.29 5.24 -2.25
CA PRO A 395 -31.68 5.38 -2.62
C PRO A 395 -32.52 4.76 -1.50
N PRO A 396 -33.62 5.41 -1.07
CA PRO A 396 -34.48 4.84 -0.03
C PRO A 396 -34.91 3.45 -0.48
N ARG A 397 -34.52 2.43 0.29
CA ARG A 397 -34.99 1.06 0.08
C ARG A 397 -36.51 1.11 0.21
N LYS A 398 -37.23 0.75 -0.85
CA LYS A 398 -38.69 0.64 -0.79
C LYS A 398 -39.06 -0.40 0.27
N PRO A 399 -40.13 -0.14 1.06
CA PRO A 399 -40.58 -1.02 2.13
C PRO A 399 -41.01 -2.40 1.63
#